data_AF-A0A166BL85-F1
#
_entry.id   AF-A0A166BL85-F1
#
_cell.length_a   1.000
_cell.length_b   1.000
_cell.length_c   1.000
_cell.angle_alpha   90.00
_cell.angle_beta   90.00
_cell.angle_gamma   90.00
#
_symmetry.space_group_name_H-M   'P 1'
#
loop_
_entity.id
_entity.type
_entity.pdbx_description
1 polymer ?
#
loop_
_entity_poly.entity_id
_entity_poly.type
_entity_poly.pdbx_seq_one_letter_code
_entity_poly.pdbx_strand_id
1 'polypeptide(L)'
;MAAGNGHDDILEYILPLVEPSLLSTANSSLSTPLHWAALNSHLKAMQLLVEFPSGPQADLIDQKNSAGRTPLGEAEMAGWEEGAQYLVSKMKLDETTAGDGEATAEADEVVTGDIEVEIEDADGQIARMKLDGSSSSSATAPPPTTTSG
;
A
#
# COMPACT_ATOMS: atom_id res chain seq x y z
N MET A 1 -12.32 -8.61 -18.99
CA MET A 1 -13.49 -8.08 -19.73
C MET A 1 -14.82 -8.53 -19.12
N ALA A 2 -15.07 -9.83 -18.89
CA ALA A 2 -16.34 -10.30 -18.30
C ALA A 2 -16.78 -9.51 -17.05
N ALA A 3 -15.88 -9.33 -16.08
CA ALA A 3 -16.18 -8.56 -14.86
C ALA A 3 -16.49 -7.07 -15.11
N GLY A 4 -15.70 -6.42 -15.96
CA GLY A 4 -15.90 -5.01 -16.31
C GLY A 4 -17.17 -4.73 -17.10
N ASN A 5 -17.81 -5.75 -17.68
CA ASN A 5 -19.06 -5.63 -18.42
C ASN A 5 -20.27 -6.23 -17.68
N GLY A 6 -20.08 -6.75 -16.45
CA GLY A 6 -21.15 -7.38 -15.69
C GLY A 6 -21.66 -8.68 -16.30
N HIS A 7 -20.82 -9.42 -17.02
CA HIS A 7 -21.18 -10.74 -17.56
C HIS A 7 -21.05 -11.80 -16.46
N ASP A 8 -21.99 -11.76 -15.51
CA ASP A 8 -21.98 -12.58 -14.31
C ASP A 8 -22.07 -14.08 -14.62
N ASP A 9 -22.86 -14.46 -15.64
CA ASP A 9 -23.01 -15.82 -16.14
C ASP A 9 -21.69 -16.41 -16.66
N ILE A 10 -20.92 -15.60 -17.39
CA ILE A 10 -19.59 -15.98 -17.87
C ILE A 10 -18.64 -16.11 -16.68
N LEU A 11 -18.69 -15.18 -15.71
CA LEU A 11 -17.85 -15.25 -14.51
C LEU A 11 -18.12 -16.52 -13.70
N GLU A 12 -19.38 -16.84 -13.43
CA GLU A 12 -19.77 -18.06 -12.72
C GLU A 12 -19.27 -19.33 -13.43
N TYR A 13 -19.24 -19.33 -14.76
CA TYR A 13 -18.72 -20.45 -15.55
C TYR A 13 -17.19 -20.53 -15.54
N ILE A 14 -16.47 -19.41 -15.68
CA ILE A 14 -15.00 -19.44 -15.87
C ILE A 14 -14.21 -19.48 -14.57
N LEU A 15 -14.70 -18.87 -13.48
CA LEU A 15 -13.99 -18.82 -12.20
C LEU A 15 -13.52 -20.19 -11.70
N PRO A 16 -14.34 -21.27 -11.71
CA PRO A 16 -13.89 -22.60 -11.31
C PRO A 16 -12.93 -23.28 -12.29
N LEU A 17 -12.74 -22.73 -13.50
CA LEU A 17 -11.92 -23.32 -14.57
C LEU A 17 -10.54 -22.67 -14.70
N VAL A 18 -10.30 -21.54 -14.04
CA VAL A 18 -9.07 -20.76 -14.16
C VAL A 18 -8.23 -20.85 -12.89
N GLU A 19 -6.91 -20.71 -13.04
CA GLU A 19 -6.02 -20.57 -11.90
C GLU A 19 -6.37 -19.32 -11.10
N PRO A 20 -6.55 -19.40 -9.77
CA PRO A 20 -7.01 -18.25 -8.99
C PRO A 20 -6.04 -17.05 -8.99
N SER A 21 -4.75 -17.29 -9.22
CA SER A 21 -3.74 -16.25 -9.39
C SER A 21 -3.99 -15.35 -10.61
N LEU A 22 -4.79 -15.81 -11.58
CA LEU A 22 -5.19 -14.98 -12.72
C LEU A 22 -6.13 -13.84 -12.31
N LEU A 23 -6.82 -13.96 -11.18
CA LEU A 23 -7.71 -12.90 -10.70
C LEU A 23 -6.94 -11.65 -10.25
N SER A 24 -5.73 -11.80 -9.72
CA SER A 24 -4.85 -10.69 -9.33
C SER A 24 -3.93 -10.22 -10.46
N THR A 25 -4.02 -10.85 -11.64
CA THR A 25 -3.22 -10.46 -12.81
C THR A 25 -3.73 -9.14 -13.36
N ALA A 26 -2.82 -8.18 -13.44
CA ALA A 26 -3.11 -6.83 -13.90
C ALA A 26 -2.84 -6.65 -15.40
N ASN A 27 -3.60 -5.76 -16.04
CA ASN A 27 -3.33 -5.35 -17.42
C ASN A 27 -2.17 -4.34 -17.50
N SER A 28 -1.93 -3.76 -18.69
CA SER A 28 -0.88 -2.75 -18.92
C SER A 28 -1.03 -1.48 -18.08
N SER A 29 -2.23 -1.19 -17.58
CA SER A 29 -2.54 -0.07 -16.69
C SER A 29 -2.58 -0.51 -15.23
N LEU A 30 -1.98 -1.66 -14.90
CA LEU A 30 -2.01 -2.29 -13.59
C LEU A 30 -3.43 -2.50 -13.02
N SER A 31 -4.45 -2.51 -13.88
CA SER A 31 -5.83 -2.72 -13.48
C SER A 31 -6.19 -4.20 -13.52
N THR A 32 -6.72 -4.70 -12.41
CA THR A 32 -7.23 -6.07 -12.28
C THR A 32 -8.71 -6.16 -12.70
N PRO A 33 -9.29 -7.36 -12.85
CA PRO A 33 -10.72 -7.53 -13.10
C PRO A 33 -11.60 -6.79 -12.07
N LEU A 34 -11.16 -6.71 -10.80
CA LEU A 34 -11.91 -6.03 -9.74
C LEU A 34 -11.96 -4.50 -9.93
N HIS A 35 -10.88 -3.88 -10.41
CA HIS A 35 -10.88 -2.45 -10.78
C HIS A 35 -11.94 -2.15 -11.84
N TRP A 36 -12.01 -2.98 -12.88
CA TRP A 36 -12.97 -2.78 -13.97
C TRP A 36 -14.42 -2.98 -13.53
N ALA A 37 -14.68 -3.99 -12.69
CA ALA A 37 -16.01 -4.18 -12.12
C ALA A 37 -16.41 -3.00 -11.22
N ALA A 38 -15.45 -2.43 -10.48
CA ALA A 38 -15.67 -1.27 -9.62
C ALA A 38 -15.97 0.02 -10.40
N LEU A 39 -15.13 0.33 -11.39
CA LEU A 39 -15.30 1.50 -12.26
C LEU A 39 -16.65 1.52 -12.98
N ASN A 40 -17.15 0.34 -13.39
CA ASN A 40 -18.38 0.21 -14.16
C ASN A 40 -19.60 -0.20 -13.32
N SER A 41 -19.50 -0.15 -11.98
CA SER A 41 -20.61 -0.37 -11.05
C SER A 41 -21.28 -1.75 -11.13
N HIS A 42 -20.48 -2.81 -11.30
CA HIS A 42 -20.98 -4.20 -11.39
C HIS A 42 -20.83 -4.95 -10.06
N LEU A 43 -21.78 -4.75 -9.12
CA LEU A 43 -21.74 -5.37 -7.79
C LEU A 43 -21.60 -6.88 -7.83
N LYS A 44 -22.42 -7.54 -8.66
CA LYS A 44 -22.47 -9.00 -8.71
C LYS A 44 -21.14 -9.59 -9.19
N ALA A 45 -20.55 -9.01 -10.23
CA ALA A 45 -19.21 -9.38 -10.68
C ALA A 45 -18.15 -9.20 -9.58
N MET A 46 -18.21 -8.14 -8.79
CA MET A 46 -17.28 -7.94 -7.67
C MET A 46 -17.47 -9.00 -6.57
N GLN A 47 -18.72 -9.33 -6.25
CA GLN A 47 -19.03 -10.40 -5.30
C GLN A 47 -18.47 -11.73 -5.78
N LEU A 48 -18.70 -12.08 -7.04
CA LEU A 48 -18.17 -13.31 -7.64
C LEU A 48 -16.64 -13.37 -7.59
N LEU A 49 -15.94 -12.25 -7.81
CA LEU A 49 -14.48 -12.20 -7.76
C LEU A 49 -13.92 -12.28 -6.34
N VAL A 50 -14.46 -11.48 -5.41
CA VAL A 50 -13.94 -11.34 -4.03
C VAL A 50 -14.32 -12.55 -3.17
N GLU A 51 -15.52 -13.09 -3.35
CA GLU A 51 -16.03 -14.22 -2.57
C GLU A 51 -15.67 -15.58 -3.18
N PHE A 52 -14.87 -15.60 -4.26
CA PHE A 52 -14.43 -16.84 -4.85
C PHE A 52 -13.56 -17.63 -3.85
N PRO A 53 -13.95 -18.85 -3.43
CA PRO A 53 -13.30 -19.55 -2.30
C PRO A 53 -11.82 -19.84 -2.50
N SER A 54 -11.39 -20.03 -3.73
CA SER A 54 -9.98 -20.27 -4.08
C SER A 54 -9.24 -19.03 -4.55
N GLY A 55 -9.92 -17.87 -4.60
CA GLY A 55 -9.38 -16.61 -5.10
C GLY A 55 -8.30 -15.98 -4.19
N PRO A 56 -7.74 -14.84 -4.60
CA PRO A 56 -6.84 -14.04 -3.76
C PRO A 56 -7.53 -13.21 -2.67
N GLN A 57 -8.87 -13.23 -2.61
CA GLN A 57 -9.72 -12.47 -1.67
C GLN A 57 -9.23 -11.03 -1.39
N ALA A 58 -8.67 -10.78 -0.20
CA ALA A 58 -8.25 -9.47 0.29
C ALA A 58 -7.15 -8.85 -0.58
N ASP A 59 -6.24 -9.66 -1.13
CA ASP A 59 -5.14 -9.18 -1.98
C ASP A 59 -5.67 -8.43 -3.22
N LEU A 60 -6.88 -8.75 -3.70
CA LEU A 60 -7.49 -8.05 -4.84
C LEU A 60 -7.94 -6.63 -4.51
N ILE A 61 -8.29 -6.37 -3.24
CA ILE A 61 -8.98 -5.16 -2.80
C ILE A 61 -8.00 -4.01 -2.58
N ASP A 62 -6.74 -4.32 -2.25
CA ASP A 62 -5.70 -3.32 -1.94
C ASP A 62 -4.75 -3.01 -3.12
N GLN A 63 -4.85 -3.76 -4.22
CA GLN A 63 -4.02 -3.51 -5.39
C GLN A 63 -4.30 -2.13 -6.00
N LYS A 64 -3.24 -1.36 -6.24
CA LYS A 64 -3.31 -0.06 -6.92
C LYS A 64 -3.02 -0.20 -8.41
N ASN A 65 -3.81 0.45 -9.25
CA ASN A 65 -3.54 0.56 -10.67
C ASN A 65 -2.52 1.67 -11.00
N SER A 66 -2.25 1.91 -12.28
CA SER A 66 -1.27 2.91 -12.74
C SER A 66 -1.65 4.35 -12.41
N ALA A 67 -2.91 4.60 -12.03
CA ALA A 67 -3.38 5.89 -11.55
C ALA A 67 -3.34 6.01 -10.02
N GLY A 68 -2.75 5.02 -9.34
CA GLY A 68 -2.63 4.98 -7.88
C GLY A 68 -3.94 4.63 -7.15
N ARG A 69 -4.98 4.21 -7.87
CA ARG A 69 -6.30 3.91 -7.30
C ARG A 69 -6.47 2.43 -7.03
N THR A 70 -7.06 2.09 -5.90
CA THR A 70 -7.58 0.74 -5.61
C THR A 70 -8.94 0.54 -6.29
N PRO A 71 -9.51 -0.68 -6.30
CA PRO A 71 -10.90 -0.88 -6.71
C PRO A 71 -11.89 0.01 -5.94
N LEU A 72 -11.62 0.29 -4.65
CA LEU A 72 -12.44 1.24 -3.88
C LEU A 72 -12.32 2.65 -4.45
N GLY A 73 -11.11 3.11 -4.75
CA GLY A 73 -10.90 4.40 -5.39
C GLY A 73 -11.57 4.52 -6.76
N GLU A 74 -11.63 3.44 -7.54
CA GLU A 74 -12.41 3.42 -8.80
C GLU A 74 -13.92 3.52 -8.56
N ALA A 75 -14.46 2.83 -7.55
CA ALA A 75 -15.87 2.94 -7.18
C ALA A 75 -16.23 4.35 -6.70
N GLU A 76 -15.38 4.99 -5.90
CA GLU A 76 -15.57 6.37 -5.43
C GLU A 76 -15.48 7.38 -6.58
N MET A 77 -14.52 7.22 -7.49
CA MET A 77 -14.40 8.06 -8.69
C MET A 77 -15.63 7.95 -9.60
N ALA A 78 -16.27 6.77 -9.64
CA ALA A 78 -17.52 6.56 -10.35
C ALA A 78 -18.76 7.09 -9.61
N GLY A 79 -18.62 7.54 -8.36
CA GLY A 79 -19.73 7.96 -7.50
C GLY A 79 -20.64 6.80 -7.08
N TRP A 80 -20.10 5.58 -7.04
CA TRP A 80 -20.89 4.37 -6.81
C TRP A 80 -20.82 3.92 -5.34
N GLU A 81 -21.74 4.47 -4.54
CA GLU A 81 -21.80 4.25 -3.08
C GLU A 81 -21.98 2.77 -2.70
N GLU A 82 -22.84 2.03 -3.40
CA GLU A 82 -23.13 0.63 -3.08
C GLU A 82 -21.90 -0.27 -3.20
N GLY A 83 -21.12 -0.11 -4.28
CA GLY A 83 -19.88 -0.86 -4.47
C GLY A 83 -18.78 -0.45 -3.50
N ALA A 84 -18.69 0.85 -3.18
CA ALA A 84 -17.75 1.35 -2.18
C ALA A 84 -18.06 0.77 -0.79
N GLN A 85 -19.33 0.76 -0.38
CA GLN A 85 -19.77 0.14 0.87
C GLN A 85 -19.46 -1.36 0.89
N TYR A 86 -19.69 -2.06 -0.21
CA TYR A 86 -19.33 -3.47 -0.33
C TYR A 86 -17.83 -3.70 -0.12
N LEU A 87 -16.96 -2.94 -0.80
CA LEU A 87 -15.51 -3.08 -0.65
C LEU A 87 -15.03 -2.76 0.78
N VAL A 88 -15.54 -1.70 1.39
CA VAL A 88 -15.24 -1.36 2.80
C VAL A 88 -15.67 -2.47 3.75
N SER A 89 -16.80 -3.15 3.48
CA SER A 89 -17.25 -4.29 4.28
C SER A 89 -16.29 -5.49 4.19
N LYS A 90 -15.58 -5.64 3.07
CA LYS A 90 -14.63 -6.73 2.83
C LYS A 90 -13.21 -6.41 3.31
N MET A 91 -12.80 -5.14 3.32
CA MET A 91 -11.53 -4.70 3.94
C MET A 91 -11.47 -4.97 5.45
N LYS A 92 -12.61 -5.03 6.15
CA LYS A 92 -12.68 -5.27 7.60
C LYS A 92 -12.52 -6.74 8.01
N LEU A 93 -12.11 -7.62 7.10
CA LEU A 93 -11.97 -9.05 7.38
C LEU A 93 -10.65 -9.42 8.09
N ASP A 94 -9.72 -8.47 8.27
CA ASP A 94 -8.46 -8.68 8.99
C ASP A 94 -8.31 -7.77 10.22
N GLU A 95 -9.11 -7.99 11.27
CA GLU A 95 -8.67 -7.62 12.63
C GLU A 95 -7.56 -8.57 13.12
N THR A 96 -6.48 -8.77 12.34
CA THR A 96 -5.18 -9.25 12.84
C THR A 96 -4.02 -9.01 11.85
N THR A 97 -3.71 -7.77 11.50
CA THR A 97 -2.31 -7.32 11.39
C THR A 97 -2.24 -5.79 11.33
N ALA A 98 -1.64 -5.21 12.36
CA ALA A 98 -1.18 -3.83 12.35
C ALA A 98 -0.13 -3.62 11.25
N GLY A 99 -0.25 -2.54 10.48
CA GLY A 99 0.74 -2.11 9.50
C GLY A 99 0.20 -1.13 8.47
N ASP A 100 0.01 0.12 8.88
CA ASP A 100 0.09 1.37 8.11
C ASP A 100 -0.58 1.45 6.72
N GLY A 101 -1.77 2.03 6.70
CA GLY A 101 -2.36 2.68 5.53
C GLY A 101 -2.41 4.19 5.72
N GLU A 102 -1.24 4.85 5.79
CA GLU A 102 -1.18 6.31 5.78
C GLU A 102 -1.37 6.82 4.34
N ALA A 103 -2.44 7.58 4.13
CA ALA A 103 -2.56 8.48 3.01
C ALA A 103 -1.71 9.71 3.29
N THR A 104 -0.54 9.80 2.67
CA THR A 104 0.15 11.08 2.50
C THR A 104 0.49 11.31 1.03
N ALA A 105 -0.11 12.39 0.54
CA ALA A 105 0.32 13.12 -0.63
C ALA A 105 1.81 13.46 -0.52
N GLU A 106 2.42 13.70 -1.68
CA GLU A 106 3.81 14.06 -1.84
C GLU A 106 4.31 15.09 -0.81
N ALA A 107 5.30 14.69 -0.02
CA ALA A 107 6.34 15.52 0.53
C ALA A 107 7.52 14.61 0.89
N ASP A 108 8.67 14.90 0.28
CA ASP A 108 10.02 14.65 0.80
C ASP A 108 10.33 13.20 1.24
N GLU A 109 11.21 12.51 0.50
CA GLU A 109 11.88 11.33 1.04
C GLU A 109 12.68 11.71 2.29
N VAL A 110 12.05 11.59 3.46
CA VAL A 110 12.77 11.49 4.72
C VAL A 110 13.34 10.08 4.76
N VAL A 111 14.53 9.93 4.17
CA VAL A 111 15.43 8.82 4.45
C VAL A 111 15.74 8.86 5.95
N THR A 112 14.96 8.13 6.75
CA THR A 112 15.38 7.73 8.10
C THR A 112 16.35 6.57 7.96
N GLY A 113 17.50 6.85 7.36
CA GLY A 113 18.69 6.01 7.43
C GLY A 113 19.76 6.83 8.11
N ASP A 114 20.58 6.19 8.95
CA ASP A 114 21.73 6.83 9.59
C ASP A 114 22.55 7.60 8.54
N ILE A 115 22.48 8.93 8.56
CA ILE A 115 23.27 9.76 7.65
C ILE A 115 24.70 9.77 8.22
N GLU A 116 25.60 9.04 7.57
CA GLU A 116 27.02 9.04 7.87
C GLU A 116 27.73 10.03 6.94
N VAL A 117 28.21 11.13 7.50
CA VAL A 117 28.94 12.17 6.76
C VAL A 117 30.44 11.94 6.94
N GLU A 118 31.15 11.67 5.84
CA GLU A 118 32.62 11.62 5.80
C GLU A 118 33.15 12.98 5.34
N ILE A 119 33.96 13.63 6.18
CA ILE A 119 34.62 14.90 5.86
C ILE A 119 36.13 14.67 5.87
N GLU A 120 36.78 14.88 4.73
CA GLU A 120 38.24 14.81 4.58
C GLU A 120 38.85 16.21 4.69
N ASP A 121 39.86 16.38 5.53
CA ASP A 121 40.60 17.64 5.65
C ASP A 121 41.70 17.77 4.58
N ALA A 122 42.33 18.95 4.51
CA ALA A 122 43.38 19.24 3.52
C ALA A 122 44.67 18.42 3.73
N ASP A 123 44.79 17.70 4.85
CA ASP A 123 45.90 16.83 5.20
C ASP A 123 45.54 15.33 4.99
N GLY A 124 44.35 15.04 4.43
CA GLY A 124 43.89 13.70 4.06
C GLY A 124 43.33 12.87 5.23
N GLN A 125 43.01 13.49 6.37
CA GLN A 125 42.37 12.82 7.49
C GLN A 125 40.84 12.86 7.33
N ILE A 126 40.21 11.69 7.42
CA ILE A 126 38.75 11.53 7.27
C ILE A 126 38.10 11.44 8.64
N ALA A 127 37.17 12.37 8.93
CA ALA A 127 36.30 12.34 10.09
C ALA A 127 34.91 11.83 9.70
N ARG A 128 34.37 10.88 10.47
CA ARG A 128 33.03 10.30 10.28
C ARG A 128 32.08 10.80 11.35
N MET A 129 30.96 11.41 10.95
CA MET A 129 29.91 11.84 11.87
C MET A 129 28.59 11.14 11.54
N LYS A 130 28.00 10.50 12.56
CA LYS A 130 26.66 9.89 12.49
C LYS A 130 25.65 10.84 13.11
N LEU A 131 24.64 11.23 12.35
CA LEU A 131 23.55 12.11 12.82
C LEU A 131 22.30 11.25 13.03
N ASP A 132 21.97 10.95 14.29
CA ASP A 132 20.73 10.24 14.66
C ASP A 132 19.55 11.22 14.68
N GLY A 133 18.49 10.90 13.93
CA GLY A 133 17.35 11.75 13.65
C GLY A 133 16.30 11.82 14.78
N SER A 134 16.68 11.74 16.06
CA SER A 134 15.76 11.92 17.18
C SER A 134 16.10 13.17 18.00
N SER A 135 15.33 14.24 17.80
CA SER A 135 15.39 15.41 18.66
C SER A 135 14.70 15.13 20.01
N SER A 136 15.48 14.91 21.06
CA SER A 136 15.04 15.32 22.41
C SER A 136 16.22 15.68 23.31
N SER A 137 16.10 16.87 23.89
CA SER A 137 17.03 17.52 24.80
C SER A 137 17.01 16.83 26.16
N SER A 138 18.16 16.57 26.80
CA SER A 138 18.31 16.79 28.25
C SER A 138 19.76 16.63 28.76
N ALA A 139 20.07 17.45 29.77
CA ALA A 139 20.98 17.24 30.89
C ALA A 139 22.50 17.14 30.58
N THR A 140 23.28 18.17 30.92
CA THR A 140 23.85 18.40 32.28
C THR A 140 24.85 17.32 32.69
N ALA A 141 26.15 17.66 32.70
CA ALA A 141 27.16 17.18 33.66
C ALA A 141 28.46 18.03 33.53
N PRO A 142 29.49 17.87 34.38
CA PRO A 142 29.80 18.70 35.56
C PRO A 142 31.22 19.37 35.47
N PRO A 143 31.74 20.12 36.48
CA PRO A 143 32.98 20.89 36.33
C PRO A 143 34.27 20.03 36.30
N PRO A 144 35.41 20.62 35.87
CA PRO A 144 36.64 19.89 35.59
C PRO A 144 37.32 19.27 36.82
N THR A 145 37.86 18.08 36.59
CA THR A 145 38.63 17.24 37.49
C THR A 145 39.92 17.92 37.97
N THR A 146 40.15 17.93 39.28
CA THR A 146 41.44 18.22 39.90
C THR A 146 42.51 17.24 39.41
N THR A 147 43.58 17.79 38.85
CA THR A 147 44.83 17.10 38.54
C THR A 147 45.91 17.47 39.56
N SER A 148 46.94 16.62 39.65
CA SER A 148 48.17 16.74 40.45
C SER A 148 48.04 16.22 41.89
N GLY A 149 48.87 15.29 42.37
CA GLY A 149 50.29 15.09 42.05
C GLY A 149 51.12 16.05 42.86
#